data_AF-A0A5B0BFB9-F1
#
_entry.id   AF-A0A5B0BFB9-F1
#
_cell.length_a   1.000
_cell.length_b   1.000
_cell.length_c   1.000
_cell.angle_alpha   90.00
_cell.angle_beta   90.00
_cell.angle_gamma   90.00
#
_symmetry.space_group_name_H-M   'P 1'
#
loop_
_entity.id
_entity.type
_entity.pdbx_description
1 polymer ?
#
loop_
_entity_poly.entity_id
_entity_poly.type
_entity_poly.pdbx_seq_one_letter_code
_entity_poly.pdbx_strand_id
1 'polypeptide(L)'
;MKVLPEIVGRDEFDALVVRTDYSDEAAWRAVTTELAQPWGDDGEYESSVHIVDDPVWSGATPDEVLDAVRKDENLSVVFLADPVTMGSAHRALLALDVFDEEDLDPVYDQDLIDAPPPREFRTVPVGVHDIHANLAIANMDFAEFAESASADPECVYRSL
;
A
#
# COMPACT_ATOMS: atom_id res chain seq x y z
N MET A 1 -14.18 7.23 14.20
CA MET A 1 -12.74 6.99 14.29
C MET A 1 -12.46 6.00 15.38
N LYS A 2 -12.16 4.79 14.95
CA LYS A 2 -11.59 3.70 15.72
C LYS A 2 -10.12 4.03 15.98
N VAL A 3 -9.68 3.88 17.23
CA VAL A 3 -8.25 4.00 17.56
C VAL A 3 -7.63 2.63 17.32
N LEU A 4 -6.77 2.53 16.31
CA LEU A 4 -6.06 1.30 15.96
C LEU A 4 -4.74 1.21 16.76
N PRO A 5 -4.28 -0.02 17.06
CA PRO A 5 -3.01 -0.19 17.77
C PRO A 5 -1.84 0.28 16.92
N GLU A 6 -0.76 0.69 17.59
CA GLU A 6 0.53 0.94 16.94
C GLU A 6 1.04 -0.36 16.30
N ILE A 7 1.56 -0.24 15.07
CA ILE A 7 2.21 -1.36 14.37
C ILE A 7 3.65 -1.45 14.87
N VAL A 8 4.01 -2.57 15.46
CA VAL A 8 5.32 -2.79 16.09
C VAL A 8 6.05 -3.95 15.43
N GLY A 9 7.38 -3.84 15.34
CA GLY A 9 8.24 -4.92 14.84
C GLY A 9 8.34 -5.03 13.32
N ARG A 10 7.91 -4.00 12.58
CA ARG A 10 8.21 -3.84 11.16
C ARG A 10 9.69 -3.44 10.99
N ASP A 11 10.40 -4.10 10.07
CA ASP A 11 11.74 -3.66 9.65
C ASP A 11 11.64 -2.40 8.77
N GLU A 12 12.67 -1.56 8.76
CA GLU A 12 12.63 -0.28 8.04
C GLU A 12 12.36 -0.44 6.54
N PHE A 13 12.77 -1.56 5.95
CA PHE A 13 12.58 -1.87 4.54
C PHE A 13 11.43 -2.83 4.25
N ASP A 14 10.63 -3.25 5.25
CA ASP A 14 9.48 -4.11 5.01
C ASP A 14 8.31 -3.32 4.41
N ALA A 15 7.75 -3.83 3.31
CA ALA A 15 6.47 -3.35 2.78
C ALA A 15 5.35 -3.66 3.78
N LEU A 16 4.48 -2.69 4.08
CA LEU A 16 3.41 -2.87 5.06
C LEU A 16 2.09 -3.28 4.39
N VAL A 17 1.57 -4.46 4.73
CA VAL A 17 0.26 -4.94 4.29
C VAL A 17 -0.67 -5.13 5.48
N VAL A 18 -1.83 -4.46 5.47
CA VAL A 18 -2.82 -4.50 6.55
C VAL A 18 -4.10 -5.17 6.06
N ARG A 19 -4.52 -6.26 6.74
CA ARG A 19 -5.79 -6.91 6.45
C ARG A 19 -6.93 -6.21 7.17
N THR A 20 -7.84 -5.61 6.40
CA THR A 20 -9.04 -4.94 6.92
C THR A 20 -10.32 -5.71 6.65
N ASP A 21 -10.34 -6.63 5.67
CA ASP A 21 -11.47 -7.52 5.42
C ASP A 21 -11.15 -8.99 5.70
N TYR A 22 -12.10 -9.67 6.36
CA TYR A 22 -11.98 -11.06 6.81
C TYR A 22 -13.07 -11.95 6.21
N SER A 23 -13.74 -11.50 5.15
CA SER A 23 -14.88 -12.21 4.57
C SER A 23 -14.50 -13.45 3.76
N ASP A 24 -13.28 -13.51 3.21
CA ASP A 24 -12.78 -14.62 2.41
C ASP A 24 -11.34 -15.02 2.81
N GLU A 25 -11.25 -16.15 3.50
CA GLU A 25 -9.96 -16.70 3.95
C GLU A 25 -9.17 -17.37 2.81
N ALA A 26 -9.84 -17.86 1.77
CA ALA A 26 -9.15 -18.44 0.62
C ALA A 26 -8.50 -17.35 -0.23
N ALA A 27 -9.19 -16.23 -0.44
CA ALA A 27 -8.63 -15.04 -1.08
C ALA A 27 -7.44 -14.49 -0.28
N TRP A 28 -7.56 -14.40 1.04
CA TRP A 28 -6.46 -13.96 1.90
C TRP A 28 -5.22 -14.87 1.83
N ARG A 29 -5.41 -16.20 1.83
CA ARG A 29 -4.31 -17.15 1.64
C ARG A 29 -3.63 -16.99 0.28
N ALA A 30 -4.39 -16.69 -0.77
CA ALA A 30 -3.82 -16.41 -2.07
C ALA A 30 -2.96 -15.13 -2.04
N VAL A 31 -3.47 -14.05 -1.46
CA VAL A 31 -2.71 -12.79 -1.27
C VAL A 31 -1.39 -13.04 -0.56
N THR A 32 -1.43 -13.67 0.61
CA THR A 32 -0.23 -13.94 1.43
C THR A 32 0.75 -14.89 0.75
N THR A 33 0.27 -15.84 -0.04
CA THR A 33 1.13 -16.74 -0.83
C THR A 33 1.89 -15.99 -1.93
N GLU A 34 1.21 -15.06 -2.62
CA GLU A 34 1.83 -14.21 -3.65
C GLU A 34 2.82 -13.23 -3.04
N LEU A 35 2.48 -12.59 -1.91
CA LEU A 35 3.37 -11.65 -1.21
C LEU A 35 4.64 -12.31 -0.67
N ALA A 36 4.58 -13.61 -0.36
CA ALA A 36 5.72 -14.40 0.11
C ALA A 36 6.62 -14.93 -1.03
N GLN A 37 6.26 -14.69 -2.30
CA GLN A 37 7.15 -15.03 -3.41
C GLN A 37 8.38 -14.11 -3.39
N PRO A 38 9.59 -14.65 -3.70
CA PRO A 38 10.78 -13.82 -3.88
C PRO A 38 10.55 -12.68 -4.87
N TRP A 39 11.21 -11.56 -4.63
CA TRP A 39 11.12 -10.33 -5.39
C TRP A 39 12.15 -10.27 -6.53
N GLY A 40 11.88 -9.43 -7.54
CA GLY A 40 12.67 -9.27 -8.76
C GLY A 40 12.30 -10.28 -9.85
N ASP A 41 12.69 -9.98 -11.10
CA ASP A 41 12.30 -10.74 -12.31
C ASP A 41 12.56 -12.25 -12.23
N ASP A 42 13.66 -12.63 -11.55
CA ASP A 42 14.09 -14.02 -11.37
C ASP A 42 14.06 -14.47 -9.89
N GLY A 43 13.37 -13.72 -9.01
CA GLY A 43 13.33 -14.02 -7.57
C GLY A 43 14.66 -13.80 -6.86
N GLU A 44 15.38 -12.75 -7.26
CA GLU A 44 16.73 -12.40 -6.80
C GLU A 44 16.77 -11.99 -5.32
N TYR A 45 15.66 -11.48 -4.79
CA TYR A 45 15.56 -10.93 -3.44
C TYR A 45 14.54 -11.71 -2.62
N GLU A 46 14.83 -11.95 -1.34
CA GLU A 46 13.83 -12.47 -0.42
C GLU A 46 12.68 -11.44 -0.26
N SER A 47 11.45 -11.92 -0.11
CA SER A 47 10.30 -11.04 0.13
C SER A 47 10.44 -10.34 1.49
N SER A 48 10.30 -9.01 1.51
CA SER A 48 10.33 -8.21 2.75
C SER A 48 8.95 -7.58 2.98
N VAL A 49 8.05 -8.31 3.65
CA VAL A 49 6.67 -7.87 3.86
C VAL A 49 6.28 -8.04 5.33
N HIS A 50 5.85 -6.95 5.96
CA HIS A 50 5.24 -6.96 7.27
C HIS A 50 3.73 -7.03 7.13
N ILE A 51 3.13 -8.12 7.63
CA ILE A 51 1.70 -8.37 7.52
C ILE A 51 1.01 -8.14 8.86
N VAL A 52 0.00 -7.27 8.86
CA VAL A 52 -0.91 -7.06 9.98
C VAL A 52 -2.22 -7.82 9.73
N ASP A 53 -2.31 -9.02 10.30
CA ASP A 53 -3.49 -9.90 10.28
C ASP A 53 -4.06 -10.06 11.69
N ASP A 54 -4.57 -8.95 12.25
CA ASP A 54 -5.25 -8.92 13.54
C ASP A 54 -6.69 -8.40 13.36
N PRO A 55 -7.73 -9.16 13.78
CA PRO A 55 -9.14 -8.75 13.68
C PRO A 55 -9.47 -7.38 14.28
N VAL A 56 -8.62 -6.83 15.16
CA VAL A 56 -8.74 -5.43 15.62
C VAL A 56 -8.69 -4.44 14.47
N TRP A 57 -8.14 -4.78 13.30
CA TRP A 57 -8.13 -3.97 12.08
C TRP A 57 -9.34 -4.19 11.17
N SER A 58 -10.23 -5.13 11.52
CA SER A 58 -11.43 -5.40 10.71
C SER A 58 -12.29 -4.15 10.51
N GLY A 59 -12.61 -3.86 9.25
CA GLY A 59 -13.41 -2.72 8.82
C GLY A 59 -12.74 -1.36 9.00
N ALA A 60 -11.44 -1.30 9.27
CA ALA A 60 -10.70 -0.04 9.31
C ALA A 60 -10.77 0.68 7.95
N THR A 61 -11.03 1.98 7.99
CA THR A 61 -11.05 2.82 6.77
C THR A 61 -9.63 3.22 6.36
N PRO A 62 -9.42 3.65 5.11
CA PRO A 62 -8.14 4.24 4.67
C PRO A 62 -7.60 5.30 5.64
N ASP A 63 -8.43 6.28 6.01
CA ASP A 63 -8.05 7.35 6.95
C ASP A 63 -7.64 6.80 8.33
N GLU A 64 -8.36 5.80 8.86
CA GLU A 64 -8.02 5.22 10.17
C GLU A 64 -6.68 4.46 10.11
N VAL A 65 -6.37 3.81 8.98
CA VAL A 65 -5.07 3.16 8.77
C VAL A 65 -3.96 4.20 8.62
N LEU A 66 -4.17 5.25 7.81
CA LEU A 66 -3.21 6.34 7.65
C LEU A 66 -2.88 7.03 8.99
N ASP A 67 -3.90 7.34 9.80
CA ASP A 67 -3.71 7.90 11.14
C ASP A 67 -2.88 6.99 12.07
N ALA A 68 -2.98 5.67 11.89
CA ALA A 68 -2.25 4.69 12.69
C ALA A 68 -0.77 4.55 12.25
N VAL A 69 -0.47 4.79 10.97
CA VAL A 69 0.88 4.58 10.41
C VAL A 69 1.67 5.87 10.20
N ARG A 70 1.05 7.06 10.19
CA ARG A 70 1.72 8.35 9.88
C ARG A 70 2.91 8.73 10.78
N LYS A 71 3.11 8.05 11.91
CA LYS A 71 4.28 8.27 12.80
C LYS A 71 5.53 7.54 12.34
N ASP A 72 5.40 6.68 11.34
CA ASP A 72 6.46 5.86 10.80
C ASP A 72 7.19 6.60 9.68
N GLU A 73 8.25 7.33 10.04
CA GLU A 73 9.00 8.20 9.12
C GLU A 73 9.66 7.45 7.95
N ASN A 74 9.79 6.12 8.02
CA ASN A 74 10.37 5.29 6.97
C ASN A 74 9.32 4.67 6.04
N LEU A 75 8.03 4.92 6.27
CA LEU A 75 6.94 4.32 5.49
C LEU A 75 6.36 5.32 4.50
N SER A 76 6.56 5.09 3.20
CA SER A 76 5.99 5.92 2.14
C SER A 76 4.62 5.44 1.65
N VAL A 77 4.31 4.15 1.81
CA VAL A 77 3.09 3.53 1.31
C VAL A 77 2.61 2.43 2.25
N VAL A 78 1.29 2.29 2.40
CA VAL A 78 0.65 1.15 3.06
C VAL A 78 -0.34 0.46 2.13
N PHE A 79 -0.41 -0.86 2.17
CA PHE A 79 -1.29 -1.66 1.31
C PHE A 79 -2.41 -2.31 2.11
N LEU A 80 -3.66 -2.10 1.73
CA LEU A 80 -4.82 -2.67 2.43
C LEU A 80 -5.37 -3.86 1.66
N ALA A 81 -5.60 -4.96 2.38
CA ALA A 81 -6.39 -6.08 1.93
C ALA A 81 -7.84 -5.92 2.43
N ASP A 82 -8.64 -5.23 1.61
CA ASP A 82 -9.99 -4.76 1.93
C ASP A 82 -11.08 -5.60 1.22
N PRO A 83 -12.38 -5.24 1.30
CA PRO A 83 -13.44 -6.02 0.65
C PRO A 83 -13.26 -6.15 -0.87
N VAL A 84 -12.66 -5.16 -1.53
CA VAL A 84 -12.38 -5.22 -2.96
C VAL A 84 -11.26 -6.22 -3.23
N THR A 85 -10.22 -6.26 -2.39
CA THR A 85 -9.18 -7.29 -2.47
C THR A 85 -9.78 -8.69 -2.40
N MET A 86 -10.67 -8.94 -1.43
CA MET A 86 -11.28 -10.26 -1.23
C MET A 86 -12.23 -10.65 -2.37
N GLY A 87 -12.91 -9.67 -2.98
CA GLY A 87 -13.81 -9.90 -4.13
C GLY A 87 -13.14 -9.87 -5.51
N SER A 88 -11.91 -9.37 -5.62
CA SER A 88 -11.25 -9.11 -6.91
C SER A 88 -10.67 -10.37 -7.54
N ALA A 89 -10.86 -10.52 -8.86
CA ALA A 89 -10.23 -11.57 -9.70
C ALA A 89 -8.69 -11.54 -9.65
N HIS A 90 -8.12 -10.40 -9.25
CA HIS A 90 -6.67 -10.17 -9.18
C HIS A 90 -6.16 -9.93 -7.76
N ARG A 91 -7.04 -10.02 -6.75
CA ARG A 91 -6.71 -9.78 -5.33
C ARG A 91 -6.05 -8.42 -5.15
N ALA A 92 -6.57 -7.41 -5.85
CA ALA A 92 -5.93 -6.11 -5.89
C ALA A 92 -5.98 -5.43 -4.52
N LEU A 93 -4.81 -5.12 -3.98
CA LEU A 93 -4.59 -4.38 -2.74
C LEU A 93 -4.81 -2.88 -3.00
N LEU A 94 -5.31 -2.16 -2.01
CA LEU A 94 -5.38 -0.69 -2.06
C LEU A 94 -4.05 -0.13 -1.55
N ALA A 95 -3.25 0.47 -2.42
CA ALA A 95 -2.09 1.25 -2.03
C ALA A 95 -2.57 2.63 -1.56
N LEU A 96 -2.12 3.08 -0.40
CA LEU A 96 -2.36 4.41 0.14
C LEU A 96 -1.04 5.14 0.32
N ASP A 97 -1.00 6.38 -0.16
CA ASP A 97 0.10 7.29 0.09
C ASP A 97 0.10 7.73 1.56
N VAL A 98 1.21 7.50 2.26
CA VAL A 98 1.39 7.91 3.66
C VAL A 98 1.77 9.39 3.76
N PHE A 99 2.04 10.05 2.63
CA PHE A 99 2.32 11.47 2.57
C PHE A 99 1.27 12.33 3.28
N ASP A 100 1.77 13.26 4.09
CA ASP A 100 0.97 14.20 4.85
C ASP A 100 0.98 15.57 4.18
N GLU A 101 -0.20 16.02 3.74
CA GLU A 101 -0.37 17.34 3.13
C GLU A 101 -0.04 18.47 4.13
N GLU A 102 -0.06 18.21 5.45
CA GLU A 102 0.37 19.18 6.48
C GLU A 102 1.88 19.52 6.38
N ASP A 103 2.68 18.70 5.71
CA ASP A 103 4.12 18.93 5.51
C ASP A 103 4.44 19.85 4.31
N LEU A 104 3.44 20.19 3.49
CA LEU A 104 3.62 21.06 2.33
C LEU A 104 3.91 22.51 2.75
N ASP A 105 4.95 23.12 2.18
CA ASP A 105 5.20 24.55 2.35
C ASP A 105 4.33 25.35 1.36
N PRO A 106 3.40 26.20 1.82
CA PRO A 106 2.52 26.96 0.93
C PRO A 106 3.25 27.86 -0.08
N VAL A 107 4.53 28.18 0.17
CA VAL A 107 5.36 28.99 -0.73
C VAL A 107 5.99 28.15 -1.83
N TYR A 108 6.40 26.91 -1.53
CA TYR A 108 7.14 26.06 -2.47
C TYR A 108 6.26 25.00 -3.15
N ASP A 109 5.16 24.61 -2.51
CA ASP A 109 4.32 23.49 -2.91
C ASP A 109 2.90 23.90 -3.34
N GLN A 110 2.71 25.15 -3.77
CA GLN A 110 1.39 25.68 -4.17
C GLN A 110 0.74 24.84 -5.28
N ASP A 111 1.53 24.31 -6.23
CA ASP A 111 1.01 23.46 -7.30
C ASP A 111 0.42 22.15 -6.76
N LEU A 112 1.04 21.55 -5.74
CA LEU A 112 0.53 20.35 -5.06
C LEU A 112 -0.73 20.67 -4.24
N ILE A 113 -0.81 21.86 -3.65
CA ILE A 113 -2.01 22.32 -2.93
C ILE A 113 -3.18 22.56 -3.88
N ASP A 114 -2.94 23.17 -5.04
CA ASP A 114 -3.98 23.50 -6.02
C ASP A 114 -4.48 22.26 -6.78
N ALA A 115 -3.60 21.27 -6.99
CA ALA A 115 -3.89 20.03 -7.68
C ALA A 115 -3.25 18.84 -6.93
N PRO A 116 -3.88 18.36 -5.85
CA PRO A 116 -3.31 17.29 -5.03
C PRO A 116 -3.14 16.00 -5.85
N PRO A 117 -2.02 15.28 -5.67
CA PRO A 117 -1.78 14.03 -6.37
C PRO A 117 -2.78 12.95 -5.94
N PRO A 118 -2.93 11.87 -6.73
CA PRO A 118 -3.71 10.70 -6.29
C PRO A 118 -3.14 10.15 -4.97
N ARG A 119 -4.00 9.92 -3.98
CA ARG A 119 -3.61 9.37 -2.66
C ARG A 119 -3.84 7.87 -2.53
N GLU A 120 -4.50 7.27 -3.51
CA GLU A 120 -4.79 5.85 -3.53
C GLU A 120 -4.87 5.30 -4.94
N PHE A 121 -4.47 4.04 -5.11
CA PHE A 121 -4.72 3.25 -6.31
C PHE A 121 -4.69 1.75 -5.99
N ARG A 122 -5.06 0.90 -6.95
CA ARG A 122 -5.06 -0.56 -6.77
C ARG A 122 -3.83 -1.19 -7.38
N THR A 123 -3.25 -2.18 -6.72
CA THR A 123 -2.14 -2.98 -7.27
C THR A 123 -2.37 -4.47 -7.03
N VAL A 124 -1.91 -5.32 -7.95
CA VAL A 124 -1.82 -6.76 -7.69
C VAL A 124 -0.75 -7.07 -6.64
N PRO A 125 -0.82 -8.21 -5.92
CA PRO A 125 0.18 -8.55 -4.90
C PRO A 125 1.63 -8.49 -5.37
N VAL A 126 1.92 -8.94 -6.60
CA VAL A 126 3.28 -8.88 -7.18
C VAL A 126 3.79 -7.44 -7.40
N GLY A 127 2.90 -6.46 -7.54
CA GLY A 127 3.26 -5.05 -7.69
C GLY A 127 3.69 -4.37 -6.39
N VAL A 128 3.45 -4.98 -5.23
CA VAL A 128 3.81 -4.39 -3.92
C VAL A 128 5.30 -4.11 -3.82
N HIS A 129 6.14 -5.04 -4.29
CA HIS A 129 7.59 -4.87 -4.28
C HIS A 129 8.01 -3.63 -5.09
N ASP A 130 7.56 -3.54 -6.33
CA ASP A 130 7.95 -2.49 -7.27
C ASP A 130 7.61 -1.10 -6.72
N ILE A 131 6.38 -0.94 -6.23
CA ILE A 131 5.91 0.30 -5.61
C ILE A 131 6.74 0.63 -4.37
N HIS A 132 6.82 -0.31 -3.41
CA HIS A 132 7.50 -0.08 -2.13
C HIS A 132 8.99 0.24 -2.32
N ALA A 133 9.69 -0.57 -3.12
CA ALA A 133 11.13 -0.42 -3.32
C ALA A 133 11.47 0.91 -4.00
N ASN A 134 10.71 1.32 -5.02
CA ASN A 134 10.94 2.59 -5.71
C ASN A 134 10.66 3.81 -4.81
N LEU A 135 9.57 3.79 -4.05
CA LEU A 135 9.22 4.87 -3.12
C LEU A 135 10.24 5.00 -1.99
N ALA A 136 10.67 3.88 -1.42
CA ALA A 136 11.63 3.85 -0.31
C ALA A 136 13.00 4.48 -0.67
N ILE A 137 13.38 4.46 -1.95
CA ILE A 137 14.64 5.07 -2.43
C ILE A 137 14.41 6.36 -3.24
N ALA A 138 13.17 6.85 -3.29
CA ALA A 138 12.76 8.01 -4.09
C ALA A 138 13.17 7.92 -5.58
N ASN A 139 13.07 6.73 -6.18
CA ASN A 139 13.35 6.53 -7.61
C ASN A 139 12.13 6.89 -8.49
N MET A 140 10.92 6.67 -7.99
CA MET A 140 9.66 7.04 -8.64
C MET A 140 8.66 7.53 -7.58
N ASP A 141 7.77 8.42 -7.97
CA ASP A 141 6.75 8.99 -7.08
C ASP A 141 5.45 8.19 -7.09
N PHE A 142 4.66 8.29 -6.01
CA PHE A 142 3.39 7.56 -5.87
C PHE A 142 2.41 7.89 -7.02
N ALA A 143 2.40 9.16 -7.46
CA ALA A 143 1.55 9.62 -8.55
C ALA A 143 1.85 8.93 -9.89
N GLU A 144 3.10 8.56 -10.17
CA GLU A 144 3.48 7.86 -11.40
C GLU A 144 2.92 6.43 -11.43
N PHE A 145 2.92 5.74 -10.29
CA PHE A 145 2.27 4.45 -10.14
C PHE A 145 0.75 4.56 -10.25
N ALA A 146 0.16 5.59 -9.64
CA ALA A 146 -1.27 5.85 -9.74
C ALA A 146 -1.71 6.15 -11.18
N GLU A 147 -0.92 6.93 -11.93
CA GLU A 147 -1.14 7.17 -13.37
C GLU A 147 -1.08 5.86 -14.16
N SER A 148 -0.05 5.04 -13.90
CA SER A 148 0.10 3.72 -14.53
C SER A 148 -1.09 2.80 -14.23
N ALA A 149 -1.57 2.78 -12.98
CA ALA A 149 -2.78 2.05 -12.60
C ALA A 149 -4.00 2.56 -13.38
N SER A 150 -4.17 3.88 -13.49
CA SER A 150 -5.31 4.50 -14.16
C SER A 150 -5.36 4.23 -15.67
N ALA A 151 -4.21 3.94 -16.29
CA ALA A 151 -4.11 3.59 -17.70
C ALA A 151 -4.48 2.12 -17.98
N ASP A 152 -4.47 1.25 -16.96
CA ASP A 152 -4.90 -0.14 -17.07
C ASP A 152 -6.44 -0.23 -17.17
N PRO A 153 -7.01 -1.09 -18.04
CA PRO A 153 -8.46 -1.21 -18.20
C PRO A 153 -9.23 -1.61 -16.93
N GLU A 154 -8.57 -2.24 -15.96
CA GLU A 154 -9.14 -2.60 -14.67
C GLU A 154 -8.77 -1.61 -13.55
N CYS A 155 -8.07 -0.52 -13.90
CA CYS A 155 -7.55 0.48 -12.98
C CYS A 155 -6.61 -0.13 -11.91
N VAL A 156 -5.81 -1.13 -12.29
CA VAL A 156 -4.89 -1.85 -11.38
C VAL A 156 -3.46 -1.74 -11.90
N TYR A 157 -2.55 -1.31 -11.04
CA TYR A 157 -1.11 -1.38 -11.30
C TYR A 157 -0.64 -2.84 -11.34
N ARG A 158 0.06 -3.18 -12.41
CA ARG A 158 0.72 -4.47 -12.64
C ARG A 158 2.17 -4.17 -13.00
N SER A 159 3.11 -4.64 -12.17
CA SER A 159 4.54 -4.57 -12.48
C SER A 159 4.78 -5.33 -13.79
N LEU A 160 5.59 -4.75 -14.68
CA LEU A 160 5.75 -5.16 -16.08
C LEU A 160 6.61 -6.40 -16.25
#